data_AF-A0A8S3JG54-F1
#
_entry.id   AF-A0A8S3JG54-F1
#
_cell.length_a   1.000
_cell.length_b   1.000
_cell.length_c   1.000
_cell.angle_alpha   90.00
_cell.angle_beta   90.00
_cell.angle_gamma   90.00
#
_symmetry.space_group_name_H-M   'P 1'
#
loop_
_entity.id
_entity.type
_entity.pdbx_description
1 polymer ?
#
loop_
_entity_poly.entity_id
_entity_poly.type
_entity_poly.pdbx_seq_one_letter_code
_entity_poly.pdbx_strand_id
1 'polypeptide(L)'
;SVLPTVYRGRVVSPVRMVTNDDCEILGRIQKLTGDGNPGECFTYSITGVKNRRVILLPNDAVTFSVAVGLDYSQRAANIVLENEIRKGKIDTVKGQFGFIDFACEENKKIFFHNSEVDGGFELRPGDEVEFYAQYNLKSGKPCASKLRRIK
;
A
#
# COMPACT_ATOMS: atom_id res chain seq x y z
N SER A 1 22.86 7.26 8.63
CA SER A 1 22.10 7.13 9.90
C SER A 1 20.64 7.52 9.66
N VAL A 2 19.70 7.11 10.53
CA VAL A 2 18.31 7.59 10.47
C VAL A 2 18.14 8.75 11.44
N LEU A 3 17.57 9.84 10.97
CA LEU A 3 17.26 11.01 11.81
C LEU A 3 16.04 10.71 12.69
N PRO A 4 15.98 11.23 13.93
CA PRO A 4 14.93 10.90 14.89
C PRO A 4 13.57 11.53 14.53
N THR A 5 13.57 12.62 13.76
CA THR A 5 12.35 13.33 13.39
C THR A 5 11.45 12.48 12.50
N VAL A 6 10.17 12.46 12.82
CA VAL A 6 9.12 11.83 12.02
C VAL A 6 8.35 12.92 11.27
N TYR A 7 8.16 12.71 9.98
CA TYR A 7 7.44 13.58 9.08
C TYR A 7 6.16 12.91 8.59
N ARG A 8 5.15 13.72 8.25
CA ARG A 8 3.99 13.29 7.47
C ARG A 8 4.24 13.52 5.99
N GLY A 9 3.68 12.66 5.16
CA GLY A 9 3.84 12.73 3.72
C GLY A 9 2.72 12.04 2.96
N ARG A 10 2.79 12.14 1.63
CA ARG A 10 1.97 11.38 0.71
C ARG A 10 2.83 10.60 -0.27
N VAL A 11 2.44 9.37 -0.58
CA VAL A 11 3.08 8.58 -1.64
C VAL A 11 2.79 9.25 -2.99
N VAL A 12 3.83 9.61 -3.72
CA VAL A 12 3.73 10.16 -5.09
C VAL A 12 3.79 9.03 -6.09
N SER A 13 4.78 8.14 -5.94
CA SER A 13 4.91 6.95 -6.75
C SER A 13 5.24 5.74 -5.87
N PRO A 14 4.53 4.60 -6.03
CA PRO A 14 4.89 3.37 -5.36
C PRO A 14 6.17 2.78 -5.98
N VAL A 15 6.89 1.97 -5.20
CA VAL A 15 7.99 1.13 -5.69
C VAL A 15 7.46 0.18 -6.77
N ARG A 16 8.23 -0.02 -7.86
CA ARG A 16 7.93 -0.99 -8.91
C ARG A 16 9.14 -1.90 -9.13
N MET A 17 8.92 -3.22 -9.19
CA MET A 17 9.95 -4.17 -9.61
C MET A 17 9.91 -4.31 -11.13
N VAL A 18 11.06 -4.16 -11.79
CA VAL A 18 11.20 -4.40 -13.24
C VAL A 18 11.83 -5.77 -13.44
N THR A 19 11.11 -6.65 -14.13
CA THR A 19 11.46 -8.08 -14.29
C THR A 19 12.62 -8.35 -15.22
N ASN A 20 13.08 -7.36 -16.00
CA ASN A 20 14.04 -7.61 -17.07
C ASN A 20 15.50 -7.63 -16.59
N ASP A 21 15.83 -6.96 -15.49
CA ASP A 21 17.21 -6.82 -14.97
C ASP A 21 17.29 -6.72 -13.43
N ASP A 22 16.25 -7.18 -12.70
CA ASP A 22 16.13 -7.04 -11.23
C ASP A 22 16.33 -5.61 -10.69
N CYS A 23 16.14 -4.59 -11.54
CA CYS A 23 16.22 -3.20 -11.16
C CYS A 23 14.92 -2.75 -10.45
N GLU A 24 15.05 -2.29 -9.20
CA GLU A 24 13.95 -1.68 -8.45
C GLU A 24 13.80 -0.21 -8.86
N ILE A 25 12.64 0.17 -9.39
CA ILE A 25 12.28 1.58 -9.53
C ILE A 25 11.88 2.07 -8.14
N LEU A 26 12.71 2.94 -7.58
CA LEU A 26 12.47 3.56 -6.27
C LEU A 26 11.14 4.31 -6.26
N GLY A 27 10.42 4.17 -5.15
CA GLY A 27 9.23 4.97 -4.89
C GLY A 27 9.58 6.38 -4.46
N ARG A 28 8.58 7.27 -4.46
CA ARG A 28 8.70 8.66 -4.02
C ARG A 28 7.63 9.03 -3.00
N ILE A 29 8.03 9.73 -1.95
CA ILE A 29 7.15 10.31 -0.94
C ILE A 29 7.33 11.83 -0.93
N GLN A 30 6.23 12.55 -0.97
CA GLN A 30 6.17 14.00 -0.82
C GLN A 30 5.94 14.33 0.66
N LYS A 31 6.91 14.97 1.30
CA LYS A 31 6.73 15.53 2.65
C LYS A 31 5.64 16.59 2.63
N LEU A 32 4.83 16.63 3.68
CA LEU A 32 3.88 17.72 3.91
C LEU A 32 4.49 18.73 4.91
N THR A 33 4.34 20.02 4.63
CA THR A 33 4.70 21.08 5.58
C THR A 33 3.67 21.18 6.70
N GLY A 34 3.94 21.99 7.73
CA GLY A 34 3.00 22.21 8.85
C GLY A 34 1.61 22.69 8.40
N ASP A 35 1.56 23.44 7.30
CA ASP A 35 0.32 23.95 6.71
C ASP A 35 -0.35 22.97 5.73
N GLY A 36 0.18 21.75 5.61
CA GLY A 36 -0.33 20.72 4.69
C GLY A 36 0.09 20.88 3.23
N ASN A 37 0.95 21.86 2.92
CA ASN A 37 1.45 22.09 1.56
C ASN A 37 2.55 21.08 1.17
N PRO A 38 2.75 20.81 -0.13
CA PRO A 38 3.85 19.96 -0.60
C PRO A 38 5.22 20.57 -0.26
N GLY A 39 6.07 19.82 0.43
CA GLY A 39 7.46 20.19 0.77
C GLY A 39 8.52 19.48 -0.09
N GLU A 40 9.52 18.90 0.55
CA GLU A 40 10.58 18.12 -0.11
C GLU A 40 10.11 16.72 -0.51
N CYS A 41 10.66 16.18 -1.59
CA CYS A 41 10.38 14.83 -2.05
C CYS A 41 11.56 13.89 -1.79
N PHE A 42 11.28 12.72 -1.21
CA PHE A 42 12.27 11.71 -0.85
C PHE A 42 12.03 10.42 -1.63
N THR A 43 13.11 9.80 -2.10
CA THR A 43 13.06 8.45 -2.65
C THR A 43 12.97 7.41 -1.52
N TYR A 44 12.41 6.25 -1.81
CA TYR A 44 12.43 5.09 -0.92
C TYR A 44 12.46 3.78 -1.69
N SER A 45 13.00 2.74 -1.06
CA SER A 45 12.86 1.35 -1.52
C SER A 45 11.92 0.58 -0.59
N ILE A 46 11.56 -0.65 -0.98
CA ILE A 46 10.72 -1.52 -0.15
C ILE A 46 11.31 -1.75 1.25
N THR A 47 12.64 -1.71 1.40
CA THR A 47 13.33 -1.87 2.69
C THR A 47 13.05 -0.74 3.68
N GLY A 48 12.65 0.44 3.18
CA GLY A 48 12.26 1.58 3.99
C GLY A 48 10.87 1.47 4.62
N VAL A 49 10.05 0.51 4.16
CA VAL A 49 8.67 0.30 4.65
C VAL A 49 8.68 -0.64 5.85
N LYS A 50 8.11 -0.20 6.99
CA LYS A 50 8.12 -1.01 8.24
C LYS A 50 7.34 -2.31 8.06
N ASN A 51 6.11 -2.21 7.56
CA ASN A 51 5.29 -3.37 7.26
C ASN A 51 5.47 -3.75 5.78
N ARG A 52 6.38 -4.68 5.48
CA ARG A 52 6.68 -5.09 4.08
C ARG A 52 5.51 -5.77 3.36
N ARG A 53 4.45 -6.15 4.08
CA ARG A 53 3.24 -6.69 3.46
C ARG A 53 2.32 -5.60 2.93
N VAL A 54 2.42 -4.37 3.46
CA VAL A 54 1.50 -3.29 3.07
C VAL A 54 1.70 -2.91 1.61
N ILE A 55 0.60 -2.65 0.91
CA ILE A 55 0.63 -2.07 -0.43
C ILE A 55 0.48 -0.56 -0.30
N LEU A 56 1.53 0.17 -0.67
CA LEU A 56 1.49 1.62 -0.83
C LEU A 56 0.97 1.97 -2.22
N LEU A 57 0.04 2.92 -2.26
CA LEU A 57 -0.60 3.43 -3.47
C LEU A 57 -0.36 4.93 -3.62
N PRO A 58 -0.48 5.50 -4.83
CA PRO A 58 -0.48 6.94 -5.02
C PRO A 58 -1.48 7.63 -4.09
N ASN A 59 -1.07 8.76 -3.52
CA ASN A 59 -1.80 9.58 -2.55
C ASN A 59 -1.99 9.02 -1.14
N ASP A 60 -1.48 7.82 -0.84
CA ASP A 60 -1.50 7.28 0.52
C ASP A 60 -0.81 8.23 1.51
N ALA A 61 -1.51 8.52 2.61
CA ALA A 61 -0.94 9.26 3.73
C ALA A 61 0.00 8.34 4.53
N VAL A 62 1.23 8.80 4.72
CA VAL A 62 2.28 8.05 5.40
C VAL A 62 2.99 8.90 6.44
N THR A 63 3.56 8.25 7.44
CA THR A 63 4.62 8.82 8.28
C THR A 63 5.95 8.19 7.92
N PHE A 64 7.04 8.95 8.03
CA PHE A 64 8.39 8.45 7.72
C PHE A 64 9.46 9.26 8.45
N SER A 65 10.66 8.68 8.56
CA SER A 65 11.88 9.38 8.99
C SER A 65 12.83 9.50 7.80
N VAL A 66 13.80 10.41 7.88
CA VAL A 66 14.82 10.57 6.83
C VAL A 66 16.08 9.80 7.23
N ALA A 67 16.55 8.92 6.34
CA ALA A 67 17.85 8.28 6.44
C ALA A 67 18.87 9.02 5.56
N VAL A 68 20.03 9.29 6.13
CA VAL A 68 21.17 9.95 5.46
C VAL A 68 22.26 8.91 5.18
N GLY A 69 22.68 8.80 3.92
CA GLY A 69 23.79 7.96 3.46
C GLY A 69 25.16 8.56 3.79
N LEU A 70 26.23 7.78 3.55
CA LEU A 70 27.61 8.28 3.68
C LEU A 70 27.96 9.30 2.59
N ASP A 71 27.28 9.22 1.46
CA ASP A 71 27.31 10.15 0.33
C ASP A 71 26.39 11.37 0.55
N TYR A 72 25.88 11.55 1.77
CA TYR A 72 24.90 12.59 2.13
C TYR A 72 23.55 12.48 1.40
N SER A 73 23.30 11.39 0.68
CA SER A 73 22.00 11.13 0.07
C SER A 73 20.92 10.99 1.14
N GLN A 74 19.73 11.55 0.89
CA GLN A 74 18.60 11.46 1.79
C GLN A 74 17.48 10.62 1.19
N ARG A 75 16.96 9.68 1.98
CA ARG A 75 15.87 8.79 1.58
C ARG A 75 14.87 8.63 2.71
N ALA A 76 13.61 8.37 2.36
CA ALA A 76 12.60 8.04 3.35
C ALA A 76 12.83 6.62 3.88
N ALA A 77 12.67 6.45 5.20
CA ALA A 77 12.81 5.21 5.94
C ALA A 77 11.78 5.15 7.06
N ASN A 78 11.62 3.99 7.70
CA ASN A 78 10.61 3.77 8.75
C ASN A 78 9.19 4.17 8.29
N ILE A 79 8.88 3.94 7.02
CA ILE A 79 7.63 4.36 6.40
C ILE A 79 6.48 3.52 6.96
N VAL A 80 5.44 4.20 7.41
CA VAL A 80 4.22 3.60 7.98
C VAL A 80 3.01 4.23 7.27
N LEU A 81 2.13 3.38 6.74
CA LEU A 81 0.84 3.79 6.19
C LEU A 81 -0.09 4.23 7.33
N GLU A 82 -0.67 5.43 7.26
CA GLU A 82 -1.51 5.94 8.36
C GLU A 82 -2.88 5.25 8.43
N ASN A 83 -3.43 4.82 7.29
CA ASN A 83 -4.69 4.07 7.21
C ASN A 83 -4.54 2.84 6.31
N GLU A 84 -4.44 1.66 6.93
CA GLU A 84 -4.32 0.39 6.20
C GLU A 84 -5.68 -0.14 5.69
N ILE A 85 -6.81 0.39 6.18
CA ILE A 85 -8.14 -0.05 5.77
C ILE A 85 -8.46 0.55 4.39
N ARG A 86 -8.75 -0.35 3.45
CA ARG A 86 -9.16 -0.05 2.08
C ARG A 86 -10.64 -0.30 1.91
N LYS A 87 -11.22 0.38 0.92
CA LYS A 87 -12.59 0.19 0.48
C LYS A 87 -12.61 -0.24 -0.98
N GLY A 88 -13.57 -1.07 -1.33
CA GLY A 88 -13.76 -1.52 -2.70
C GLY A 88 -15.12 -2.18 -2.87
N LYS A 89 -15.39 -2.59 -4.10
CA LYS A 89 -16.63 -3.27 -4.47
C LYS A 89 -16.32 -4.67 -4.95
N ILE A 90 -17.11 -5.65 -4.55
CA ILE A 90 -16.96 -7.02 -5.07
C ILE A 90 -17.30 -7.01 -6.56
N ASP A 91 -16.33 -7.40 -7.37
CA ASP A 91 -16.45 -7.53 -8.83
C ASP A 91 -17.00 -8.92 -9.18
N THR A 92 -16.31 -9.96 -8.71
CA THR A 92 -16.61 -11.34 -9.06
C THR A 92 -16.41 -12.26 -7.86
N VAL A 93 -17.32 -13.22 -7.68
CA VAL A 93 -17.16 -14.33 -6.73
C VAL A 93 -17.30 -15.65 -7.49
N LYS A 94 -16.33 -16.56 -7.33
CA LYS A 94 -16.27 -17.87 -7.99
C LYS A 94 -15.84 -18.94 -6.98
N GLY A 95 -16.80 -19.72 -6.49
CA GLY A 95 -16.52 -20.76 -5.50
C GLY A 95 -15.97 -20.17 -4.20
N GLN A 96 -14.74 -20.54 -3.82
CA GLN A 96 -14.10 -20.10 -2.58
C GLN A 96 -13.19 -18.86 -2.74
N PHE A 97 -13.26 -18.16 -3.86
CA PHE A 97 -12.44 -16.97 -4.10
C PHE A 97 -13.19 -15.91 -4.90
N GLY A 98 -12.63 -14.70 -4.92
CA GLY A 98 -13.19 -13.60 -5.70
C GLY A 98 -12.20 -12.47 -5.93
N PHE A 99 -12.72 -11.41 -6.53
CA PHE A 99 -11.99 -10.20 -6.86
C PHE A 99 -12.76 -8.96 -6.38
N ILE A 100 -12.03 -8.00 -5.84
CA ILE A 100 -12.52 -6.68 -5.46
C ILE A 100 -11.96 -5.66 -6.43
N ASP A 101 -12.82 -4.76 -6.94
CA ASP A 101 -12.39 -3.55 -7.61
C ASP A 101 -11.80 -2.59 -6.57
N PHE A 102 -10.48 -2.36 -6.67
CA PHE A 102 -9.67 -1.67 -5.67
C PHE A 102 -8.75 -0.60 -6.30
N ALA A 103 -8.96 0.65 -5.88
CA ALA A 103 -8.11 1.82 -6.11
C ALA A 103 -7.85 2.27 -7.58
N CYS A 104 -7.44 3.55 -7.70
CA CYS A 104 -7.45 4.41 -8.89
C CYS A 104 -6.48 4.10 -10.05
N GLU A 105 -5.68 3.04 -9.99
CA GLU A 105 -4.92 2.63 -11.19
C GLU A 105 -5.84 1.75 -12.02
N GLU A 106 -6.32 2.27 -13.16
CA GLU A 106 -7.28 1.63 -14.06
C GLU A 106 -7.08 0.10 -14.15
N ASN A 107 -8.15 -0.65 -13.90
CA ASN A 107 -8.23 -2.12 -14.01
C ASN A 107 -7.47 -2.96 -12.98
N LYS A 108 -7.11 -2.43 -11.81
CA LYS A 108 -6.54 -3.26 -10.73
C LYS A 108 -7.61 -3.92 -9.86
N LYS A 109 -7.80 -5.21 -10.08
CA LYS A 109 -8.58 -6.10 -9.22
C LYS A 109 -7.66 -6.74 -8.17
N ILE A 110 -8.12 -6.82 -6.92
CA ILE A 110 -7.40 -7.52 -5.85
C ILE A 110 -8.09 -8.84 -5.51
N PHE A 111 -7.30 -9.91 -5.44
CA PHE A 111 -7.78 -11.26 -5.13
C PHE A 111 -8.14 -11.38 -3.65
N PHE A 112 -9.19 -12.12 -3.32
CA PHE A 112 -9.47 -12.59 -1.97
C PHE A 112 -9.87 -14.07 -1.97
N HIS A 113 -9.60 -14.75 -0.85
CA HIS A 113 -10.12 -16.08 -0.56
C HIS A 113 -11.27 -15.97 0.44
N ASN A 114 -12.26 -16.85 0.37
CA ASN A 114 -13.45 -16.82 1.22
C ASN A 114 -13.11 -16.99 2.72
N SER A 115 -11.97 -17.60 3.04
CA SER A 115 -11.45 -17.69 4.42
C SER A 115 -11.10 -16.33 5.04
N GLU A 116 -10.96 -15.28 4.22
CA GLU A 116 -10.66 -13.92 4.68
C GLU A 116 -11.93 -13.11 4.96
N VAL A 117 -13.13 -13.68 4.75
CA VAL A 117 -14.41 -12.99 4.96
C VAL A 117 -14.86 -13.15 6.41
N ASP A 118 -14.89 -12.03 7.14
CA ASP A 118 -15.32 -12.02 8.54
C ASP A 118 -16.83 -12.32 8.65
N GLY A 119 -17.19 -13.13 9.64
CA GLY A 119 -18.59 -13.44 9.96
C GLY A 119 -19.28 -14.44 9.02
N GLY A 120 -18.57 -15.00 8.03
CA GLY A 120 -19.08 -16.09 7.19
C GLY A 120 -20.22 -15.71 6.24
N PHE A 121 -20.44 -14.42 6.00
CA PHE A 121 -21.44 -13.96 5.04
C PHE A 121 -21.02 -14.28 3.60
N GLU A 122 -21.97 -14.64 2.75
CA GLU A 122 -21.74 -14.76 1.32
C GLU A 122 -21.64 -13.38 0.66
N LEU A 123 -20.47 -13.05 0.13
CA LEU A 123 -20.25 -11.86 -0.67
C LEU A 123 -20.80 -12.05 -2.09
N ARG A 124 -21.36 -10.98 -2.66
CA ARG A 124 -21.93 -10.95 -4.01
C ARG A 124 -21.34 -9.81 -4.83
N PRO A 125 -21.22 -9.96 -6.16
CA PRO A 125 -20.92 -8.84 -7.05
C PRO A 125 -21.86 -7.67 -6.75
N GLY A 126 -21.30 -6.50 -6.44
CA GLY A 126 -22.11 -5.38 -5.93
C GLY A 126 -21.74 -4.92 -4.52
N ASP A 127 -21.39 -5.84 -3.63
CA ASP A 127 -21.24 -5.56 -2.20
C ASP A 127 -20.07 -4.60 -1.96
N GLU A 128 -20.27 -3.62 -1.07
CA GLU A 128 -19.20 -2.74 -0.60
C GLU A 128 -18.47 -3.43 0.55
N VAL A 129 -17.15 -3.46 0.49
CA VAL A 129 -16.30 -4.10 1.50
C VAL A 129 -15.18 -3.18 1.99
N GLU A 130 -14.83 -3.34 3.26
CA GLU A 130 -13.57 -2.90 3.83
C GLU A 130 -12.61 -4.08 3.98
N PHE A 131 -11.31 -3.86 3.74
CA PHE A 131 -10.29 -4.89 3.79
C PHE A 131 -8.89 -4.31 3.95
N TYR A 132 -7.91 -5.16 4.23
CA TYR A 132 -6.48 -4.81 4.22
C TYR A 132 -5.86 -5.30 2.91
N ALA A 133 -5.29 -4.39 2.13
CA ALA A 133 -4.58 -4.72 0.89
C ALA A 133 -3.10 -5.02 1.20
N GLN A 134 -2.66 -6.25 0.90
CA GLN A 134 -1.32 -6.71 1.25
C GLN A 134 -0.71 -7.63 0.19
N TYR A 135 0.62 -7.71 0.15
CA TYR A 135 1.32 -8.73 -0.63
C TYR A 135 1.33 -10.06 0.13
N ASN A 136 0.93 -11.13 -0.55
CA ASN A 136 1.12 -12.49 -0.05
C ASN A 136 2.62 -12.84 -0.10
N LEU A 137 3.23 -13.13 1.05
CA LEU A 137 4.67 -13.40 1.12
C LEU A 137 5.10 -14.66 0.37
N LYS A 138 4.20 -15.63 0.14
CA LYS A 138 4.52 -16.87 -0.58
C LYS A 138 4.49 -16.65 -2.10
N SER A 139 3.49 -15.94 -2.61
CA SER A 139 3.29 -15.76 -4.05
C SER A 139 3.80 -14.42 -4.60
N GLY A 140 4.10 -13.45 -3.74
CA GLY A 140 4.42 -12.07 -4.11
C GLY A 140 3.24 -11.29 -4.70
N LYS A 141 2.05 -11.88 -4.76
CA LYS A 141 0.87 -11.27 -5.40
C LYS A 141 0.03 -10.46 -4.39
N PRO A 142 -0.57 -9.33 -4.82
CA PRO A 142 -1.56 -8.62 -4.02
C PRO A 142 -2.77 -9.49 -3.65
N CYS A 143 -3.20 -9.42 -2.39
CA CYS A 143 -4.42 -10.03 -1.87
C CYS A 143 -5.09 -9.14 -0.82
N ALA A 144 -6.41 -9.24 -0.71
CA ALA A 144 -7.19 -8.66 0.36
C ALA A 144 -7.30 -9.64 1.53
N SER A 145 -7.33 -9.11 2.75
CA SER A 145 -7.49 -9.87 3.99
C SER A 145 -8.42 -9.15 4.96
N LYS A 146 -9.01 -9.90 5.90
CA LYS A 146 -10.01 -9.40 6.87
C LYS A 146 -11.13 -8.58 6.20
N LEU A 147 -11.78 -9.18 5.21
CA LEU A 147 -12.87 -8.57 4.47
C LEU A 147 -14.08 -8.44 5.38
N ARG A 148 -14.68 -7.25 5.40
CA ARG A 148 -15.94 -6.97 6.08
C ARG A 148 -16.89 -6.25 5.14
N ARG A 149 -18.10 -6.77 4.97
CA ARG A 149 -19.16 -6.06 4.24
C ARG A 149 -19.57 -4.81 5.01
N ILE A 150 -19.66 -3.68 4.31
CA ILE A 150 -20.05 -2.39 4.90
C ILE A 150 -21.42 -1.89 4.39
N LYS A 151 -21.87 -2.36 3.23
CA LYS A 151 -23.23 -2.15 2.70
C LYS A 151 -23.64 -3.33 1.85
#